data_AF-A0AAE1ELK9-F1
#
_entry.id   AF-A0AAE1ELK9-F1
#
_cell.length_a   1.000
_cell.length_b   1.000
_cell.length_c   1.000
_cell.angle_alpha   90.00
_cell.angle_beta   90.00
_cell.angle_gamma   90.00
#
_symmetry.space_group_name_H-M   'P 1'
#
loop_
_entity.id
_entity.type
_entity.pdbx_description
1 polymer ?
#
loop_
_entity_poly.entity_id
_entity_poly.type
_entity_poly.pdbx_seq_one_letter_code
_entity_poly.pdbx_strand_id
1 'polypeptide(L)' 'MPSVLLTDSISVELGAQEPWPNDVKLFQQFEVEQILLPDNANCLAVQAFLKMCQLNYALEMRGNAEHMSPS' A
#
# COMPACT_ATOMS: atom_id res chain seq x y z
N MET A 1 -1.00 25.93 21.35
CA MET A 1 -0.42 25.15 20.23
C MET A 1 -1.48 24.38 19.41
N PRO A 2 -2.54 25.02 18.87
CA PRO A 2 -3.44 24.38 17.90
C PRO A 2 -3.02 24.60 16.44
N SER A 3 -2.25 25.65 16.15
CA SER A 3 -1.92 26.06 14.77
C SER A 3 -1.03 25.09 14.01
N VAL A 4 -0.18 24.31 14.70
CA VAL A 4 0.70 23.31 14.07
C VAL A 4 -0.11 22.13 13.54
N LEU A 5 -1.12 21.68 14.30
CA LEU A 5 -1.97 20.56 13.90
C LEU A 5 -2.84 20.88 12.68
N LEU A 6 -3.25 22.15 12.54
CA LEU A 6 -4.00 22.62 11.38
C LEU A 6 -3.12 22.66 10.13
N THR A 7 -1.86 23.07 10.25
CA THR A 7 -0.93 23.08 9.12
C THR A 7 -0.60 21.65 8.66
N ASP A 8 -0.43 20.72 9.60
CA ASP A 8 -0.16 19.31 9.29
C ASP A 8 -1.37 18.65 8.61
N SER A 9 -2.59 18.88 9.10
CA SER A 9 -3.80 18.33 8.47
C SER A 9 -4.01 18.90 7.06
N ILE A 10 -3.81 20.21 6.86
CA ILE A 10 -3.89 20.83 5.53
C ILE A 10 -2.83 20.23 4.58
N SER A 11 -1.63 19.97 5.06
CA SER A 11 -0.54 19.40 4.25
C SER A 11 -0.85 17.96 3.81
N VAL A 12 -1.45 17.16 4.69
CA VAL A 12 -1.90 15.80 4.38
C VAL A 12 -3.03 15.82 3.35
N GLU A 13 -4.02 16.70 3.51
CA GLU A 13 -5.14 16.84 2.57
C GLU A 13 -4.68 17.37 1.20
N LEU A 14 -3.74 18.33 1.16
CA LEU A 14 -3.16 18.81 -0.11
C LEU A 14 -2.31 17.74 -0.80
N GLY A 15 -1.54 16.95 -0.05
CA GLY A 15 -0.75 15.83 -0.59
C GLY A 15 -1.62 14.66 -1.06
N ALA A 16 -2.76 14.43 -0.41
CA ALA A 16 -3.76 13.42 -0.79
C ALA A 16 -4.58 13.84 -2.03
N GLN A 17 -4.41 15.07 -2.52
CA GLN A 17 -5.12 15.58 -3.69
C GLN A 17 -4.58 15.04 -5.01
N GLU A 18 -3.45 14.32 -5.00
CA GLU A 18 -2.98 13.59 -6.18
C GLU A 18 -3.92 12.41 -6.47
N PRO A 19 -4.51 12.34 -7.68
CA PRO A 19 -5.41 11.24 -8.04
C PRO A 19 -4.66 9.91 -7.96
N TRP A 20 -5.32 8.89 -7.41
CA TRP A 20 -4.75 7.56 -7.30
C TRP A 20 -4.19 7.07 -8.66
N PRO A 21 -2.92 6.65 -8.73
CA PRO A 21 -2.32 6.25 -10.00
C PRO A 21 -3.01 5.03 -10.60
N ASN A 22 -3.11 4.96 -11.93
CA ASN A 22 -3.71 3.80 -12.61
C ASN A 22 -2.77 2.58 -12.65
N ASP A 23 -1.46 2.76 -12.40
CA ASP A 23 -0.44 1.69 -12.45
C ASP A 23 0.08 1.33 -11.05
N VAL A 24 -0.79 1.32 -10.04
CA VAL A 24 -0.38 0.84 -8.71
C VAL A 24 -0.27 -0.68 -8.71
N LYS A 25 0.91 -1.16 -8.32
CA LYS A 25 1.22 -2.59 -8.19
C LYS A 25 1.44 -2.91 -6.72
N LEU A 26 0.66 -3.85 -6.20
CA LEU A 26 0.86 -4.43 -4.89
C LEU A 26 1.72 -5.69 -5.03
N PHE A 27 2.94 -5.61 -4.54
CA PHE A 27 3.86 -6.74 -4.51
C PHE A 27 3.59 -7.61 -3.29
N GLN A 28 3.46 -8.91 -3.50
CA GLN A 28 3.38 -9.87 -2.39
C GLN A 28 4.24 -11.10 -2.66
N GLN A 29 4.64 -11.80 -1.60
CA GLN A 29 5.36 -13.07 -1.72
C GLN A 29 4.42 -14.16 -2.24
N PHE A 30 4.98 -15.23 -2.82
CA PHE A 30 4.16 -16.37 -3.26
C PHE A 30 3.47 -17.06 -2.07
N GLU A 31 2.15 -17.24 -2.17
CA GLU A 31 1.27 -17.67 -1.08
C GLU A 31 1.51 -19.11 -0.59
N VAL A 32 2.20 -19.94 -1.38
CA VAL A 32 2.18 -21.40 -1.20
C VAL A 32 3.40 -21.94 -0.42
N GLU A 33 4.56 -21.27 -0.47
CA GLU A 33 5.79 -21.82 0.14
C GLU A 33 6.69 -20.79 0.84
N GLN A 34 6.46 -19.48 0.67
CA GLN A 34 7.44 -18.45 1.08
C GLN A 34 6.91 -17.35 1.99
N ILE A 35 5.59 -17.18 2.10
CA ILE A 35 5.01 -16.14 2.96
C ILE A 35 4.72 -16.69 4.36
N LEU A 36 5.15 -15.99 5.42
CA LEU A 36 4.72 -16.33 6.78
C LEU A 36 3.24 -15.94 6.95
N LEU A 37 2.49 -16.68 7.76
CA LEU A 37 1.11 -16.35 8.13
C LEU A 37 0.89 -14.87 8.51
N PRO A 38 1.72 -14.24 9.37
CA PRO A 38 1.58 -12.81 9.67
C PRO A 38 1.80 -11.90 8.46
N ASP A 39 2.72 -12.25 7.57
CA ASP A 39 3.00 -11.46 6.36
C ASP A 39 1.84 -11.55 5.37
N ASN A 40 1.24 -12.74 5.22
CA ASN A 40 0.04 -12.93 4.41
C ASN A 40 -1.14 -12.11 4.96
N ALA A 41 -1.37 -12.17 6.28
CA ALA A 41 -2.41 -11.36 6.92
C ALA A 41 -2.19 -9.85 6.70
N ASN A 42 -0.93 -9.39 6.72
CA ASN A 42 -0.60 -7.99 6.45
C ASN A 42 -0.87 -7.61 4.98
N CYS A 43 -0.48 -8.45 4.01
CA CYS A 43 -0.80 -8.24 2.59
C CYS A 43 -2.32 -8.19 2.34
N LEU A 44 -3.08 -9.09 2.96
CA LEU A 44 -4.53 -9.12 2.85
C LEU A 44 -5.19 -7.89 3.48
N ALA A 45 -4.66 -7.38 4.59
CA ALA A 45 -5.14 -6.16 5.22
C ALA A 45 -5.00 -4.96 4.27
N VAL A 46 -3.86 -4.82 3.59
CA VAL A 46 -3.63 -3.77 2.58
C VAL A 46 -4.57 -3.93 1.39
N GLN A 47 -4.72 -5.14 0.86
CA GLN A 47 -5.66 -5.42 -0.23
C GLN A 47 -7.10 -5.05 0.13
N ALA A 48 -7.51 -5.37 1.36
CA ALA A 48 -8.84 -5.05 1.86
C ALA A 48 -9.03 -3.53 2.01
N PHE A 49 -8.02 -2.82 2.53
CA PHE A 49 -8.05 -1.37 2.64
C PHE A 49 -8.19 -0.69 1.27
N LEU A 50 -7.36 -1.08 0.30
CA LEU A 50 -7.44 -0.54 -1.07
C LEU A 50 -8.81 -0.81 -1.72
N LYS A 51 -9.38 -2.00 -1.50
CA LYS A 51 -10.73 -2.34 -1.95
C LYS A 51 -11.81 -1.47 -1.28
N MET A 52 -11.71 -1.23 0.02
CA MET A 52 -12.64 -0.36 0.75
C MET A 52 -12.59 1.08 0.25
N CYS A 53 -11.39 1.58 -0.08
CA CYS A 53 -11.17 2.90 -0.67
C CYS A 53 -11.52 2.97 -2.17
N GLN A 54 -11.98 1.87 -2.80
CA GLN A 54 -12.30 1.79 -4.24
C GLN A 54 -11.11 2.19 -5.14
N LEU A 55 -9.90 1.86 -4.70
CA LEU A 55 -8.66 2.16 -5.41
C LEU A 55 -8.28 0.98 -6.31
N ASN A 56 -7.98 1.27 -7.58
CA ASN A 56 -7.56 0.25 -8.54
C ASN A 56 -6.10 -0.15 -8.30
N TYR A 57 -5.80 -1.44 -8.19
CA TYR A 57 -4.43 -1.94 -8.07
C TYR A 57 -4.28 -3.27 -8.82
N ALA A 58 -3.07 -3.53 -9.30
CA ALA A 58 -2.66 -4.82 -9.83
C ALA A 58 -1.87 -5.59 -8.75
N LEU A 59 -2.14 -6.88 -8.59
CA LEU A 59 -1.37 -7.74 -7.69
C LEU A 59 -0.22 -8.38 -8.48
N GLU A 60 1.01 -8.24 -7.99
CA GLU A 60 2.18 -8.88 -8.59
C GLU A 60 2.87 -9.77 -7.55
N MET A 61 2.90 -11.08 -7.81
CA MET A 61 3.53 -12.04 -6.91
C MET A 61 5.01 -12.18 -7.27
N ARG A 62 5.91 -11.98 -6.30
CA ARG A 62 7.37 -12.10 -6.47
C ARG A 62 7.97 -12.99 -5.40
N GLY A 63 8.93 -13.83 -5.76
CA GLY A 63 9.49 -14.86 -4.85
C GLY A 63 10.59 -14.40 -3.91
N ASN A 64 11.16 -13.20 -4.08
CA ASN A 64 12.18 -12.71 -3.16
C ASN A 64 11.94 -11.24 -2.79
N ALA A 65 12.12 -10.92 -1.51
CA ALA A 65 12.01 -9.56 -0.99
C ALA A 65 13.01 -8.60 -1.64
N GLU A 66 14.18 -9.13 -2.07
CA GLU A 66 15.17 -8.36 -2.83
C GLU A 66 14.64 -7.87 -4.19
N HIS A 67 13.64 -8.56 -4.75
CA HIS A 67 12.97 -8.15 -5.98
C HIS A 67 11.75 -7.24 -5.72
N MET A 68 11.46 -6.86 -4.47
CA MET A 68 10.37 -5.95 -4.11
C MET A 68 10.84 -4.52 -3.86
N SER A 69 12.13 -4.29 -3.67
CA SER A 69 12.70 -2.94 -3.64
C SER A 69 12.99 -2.46 -5.07
N PRO A 70 12.61 -1.23 -5.44
CA PRO A 70 13.09 -0.62 -6.67
C PRO A 70 14.61 -0.38 -6.52
N SER A 71 15.40 -0.96 -7.43
CA SER A 71 16.81 -0.55 -7.64
C SER A 71 16.89 0.62 -8.59
#